data_AF-A0A2K2H6A0-F1
#
_entry.id   AF-A0A2K2H6A0-F1
#
_cell.length_a   1.000
_cell.length_b   1.000
_cell.length_c   1.000
_cell.angle_alpha   90.00
_cell.angle_beta   90.00
_cell.angle_gamma   90.00
#
_symmetry.space_group_name_H-M   'P 1'
#
loop_
_entity.id
_entity.type
_entity.pdbx_description
1 polymer ?
#
loop_
_entity_poly.entity_id
_entity_poly.type
_entity_poly.pdbx_seq_one_letter_code
_entity_poly.pdbx_strand_id
1 'polypeptide(L)' 'MVVGGSRARFYPARSLREELVEDWDGRSLRLAVGELDQVPYAEWRDGGRPLQIFCRWYGFSFSYPGCGLYPD' A
#
# COMPACT_ATOMS: atom_id res chain seq x y z
N MET A 1 -3.21 -0.81 0.86
CA MET A 1 -3.55 -1.08 -0.55
C MET A 1 -3.76 0.25 -1.24
N VAL A 2 -3.17 0.44 -2.41
CA VAL A 2 -3.34 1.65 -3.22
C VAL A 2 -4.26 1.32 -4.39
N VAL A 3 -5.24 2.17 -4.64
CA VAL A 3 -6.23 2.01 -5.71
C VAL A 3 -6.11 3.18 -6.69
N GLY A 4 -5.96 2.85 -7.97
CA GLY A 4 -5.89 3.82 -9.06
C GLY A 4 -6.58 3.27 -10.32
N GLY A 5 -7.60 3.99 -10.79
CA GLY A 5 -8.41 3.54 -11.93
C GLY A 5 -9.04 2.16 -11.68
N SER A 6 -8.77 1.21 -12.59
CA SER A 6 -9.22 -0.19 -12.50
C SER A 6 -8.22 -1.13 -11.82
N ARG A 7 -7.12 -0.60 -11.27
CA ARG A 7 -6.04 -1.39 -10.67
C ARG A 7 -5.94 -1.13 -9.17
N ALA A 8 -5.59 -2.18 -8.44
CA ALA A 8 -5.21 -2.09 -7.03
C ALA A 8 -3.92 -2.88 -6.81
N ARG A 9 -3.02 -2.32 -6.00
CA ARG A 9 -1.78 -2.99 -5.58
C ARG A 9 -1.67 -2.99 -4.07
N PHE A 10 -1.28 -4.12 -3.51
CA PHE A 10 -0.99 -4.25 -2.09
C PHE A 10 0.52 -4.10 -1.87
N TYR A 11 0.89 -3.20 -0.97
CA TYR A 11 2.27 -2.96 -0.58
C TYR A 11 2.42 -3.41 0.86
N PRO A 12 3.16 -4.50 1.09
CA PRO A 12 3.45 -4.91 2.44
C PRO A 12 4.34 -3.88 3.14
N ALA A 13 4.08 -3.62 4.42
CA ALA A 13 4.90 -2.69 5.20
C ALA A 13 6.40 -3.07 5.19
N ARG A 14 6.72 -4.36 5.17
CA ARG A 14 8.12 -4.83 5.08
C ARG A 14 8.83 -4.43 3.78
N SER A 15 8.08 -4.20 2.71
CA SER A 15 8.61 -3.76 1.42
C SER A 15 8.80 -2.23 1.37
N LEU A 16 8.29 -1.50 2.37
CA LEU A 16 8.38 -0.04 2.50
C LEU A 16 9.38 0.37 3.60
N ARG A 17 10.37 -0.49 3.90
CA ARG A 17 11.49 -0.13 4.81
C ARG A 17 12.29 1.05 4.29
N GLU A 18 12.33 1.19 2.97
CA GLU A 18 12.86 2.33 2.25
C GLU A 18 11.74 2.92 1.38
N GLU A 19 11.92 4.16 0.95
CA GLU A 19 11.04 4.78 -0.03
C GLU A 19 11.05 3.94 -1.32
N LEU A 20 9.86 3.67 -1.85
CA LEU A 20 9.65 3.00 -3.12
C LEU A 20 9.05 4.00 -4.11
N VAL A 21 9.68 4.16 -5.26
CA VAL A 21 9.12 4.93 -6.38
C VAL A 21 8.90 3.99 -7.56
N GLU A 22 7.72 4.03 -8.14
CA GLU A 22 7.41 3.22 -9.32
C GLU A 22 6.62 3.99 -10.37
N ASP A 23 6.63 3.46 -11.58
CA ASP A 23 5.70 3.87 -12.62
C ASP A 23 4.38 3.10 -12.50
N TRP A 24 3.28 3.85 -12.52
CA TRP A 24 1.93 3.31 -12.57
C TRP A 24 1.17 4.01 -13.68
N ASP A 25 1.12 3.34 -14.83
CA ASP A 25 0.43 3.82 -16.04
C ASP A 25 0.95 5.21 -16.48
N GLY A 26 2.27 5.39 -16.47
CA GLY A 26 2.93 6.64 -16.87
C GLY A 26 2.92 7.73 -15.79
N ARG A 27 2.37 7.45 -14.60
CA ARG A 27 2.42 8.35 -13.44
C ARG A 27 3.38 7.79 -12.40
N SER A 28 4.25 8.65 -11.89
CA SER A 28 5.19 8.28 -10.83
C SER A 28 4.49 8.26 -9.47
N LEU A 29 4.40 7.08 -8.87
CA LEU A 29 3.89 6.86 -7.52
C LEU A 29 5.06 6.72 -6.54
N ARG A 30 5.03 7.52 -5.48
CA ARG A 30 5.95 7.41 -4.34
C ARG A 30 5.22 6.73 -3.19
N LEU A 31 5.82 5.72 -2.59
CA LEU A 31 5.36 5.06 -1.38
C LEU A 31 6.44 5.15 -0.30
N ALA A 32 6.03 5.50 0.91
CA ALA A 32 6.94 5.61 2.05
C ALA A 32 6.20 5.34 3.35
N VAL A 33 6.93 5.28 4.46
CA VAL A 33 6.37 5.27 5.81
C VAL A 33 6.53 6.67 6.40
N GLY A 34 5.45 7.21 6.99
CA GLY A 34 5.50 8.53 7.63
C GLY A 34 6.46 8.53 8.82
N GLU A 35 7.30 9.55 8.92
CA GLU A 35 8.34 9.62 9.97
C GLU A 35 7.72 9.75 11.37
N LEU A 36 6.61 10.47 11.50
CA LEU A 36 5.93 10.71 12.79
C LEU A 36 4.96 9.59 13.17
N ASP A 37 4.05 9.23 12.26
CA ASP A 37 2.96 8.30 12.55
C ASP A 37 3.35 6.83 12.30
N GLN A 38 4.46 6.59 11.60
CA GLN A 38 4.92 5.27 11.18
C GLN A 38 3.86 4.55 10.32
N VAL A 39 3.06 5.33 9.58
CA VAL A 39 1.97 4.84 8.74
C VAL A 39 2.41 4.85 7.26
N PRO A 40 2.28 3.74 6.54
CA PRO A 40 2.51 3.72 5.09
C PRO A 40 1.62 4.70 4.32
N TYR A 41 2.17 5.40 3.35
CA TYR A 41 1.37 6.22 2.45
C TYR A 41 1.89 6.14 1.02
N ALA A 42 1.03 6.57 0.11
CA ALA A 42 1.28 6.67 -1.31
C ALA A 42 0.88 8.07 -1.79
N GLU A 43 1.70 8.64 -2.66
CA GLU A 43 1.51 9.98 -3.19
C GLU A 43 2.04 10.02 -4.63
N TRP A 44 1.25 10.60 -5.52
CA TRP A 44 1.69 10.87 -6.88
C TRP A 44 2.69 12.02 -6.87
N ARG A 45 3.72 11.99 -7.73
CA ARG A 45 4.69 13.10 -7.82
C ARG A 45 4.08 14.45 -8.18
N ASP A 46 2.89 14.47 -8.78
CA ASP A 46 2.12 15.68 -9.07
C ASP A 46 1.35 16.24 -7.85
N GLY A 47 1.51 15.63 -6.67
CA GLY A 47 0.90 16.03 -5.41
C GLY A 47 -0.46 15.40 -5.13
N GLY A 48 -1.01 14.62 -6.07
CA GLY A 48 -2.25 13.89 -5.83
C GLY A 48 -2.07 12.72 -4.87
N ARG A 49 -3.10 12.37 -4.08
CA ARG A 49 -3.11 11.14 -3.28
C ARG A 49 -4.11 10.14 -3.86
N PRO A 50 -3.67 8.92 -4.23
CA PRO A 50 -4.61 7.88 -4.60
C PRO A 50 -5.44 7.45 -3.39
N LEU A 51 -6.56 6.75 -3.65
CA LEU A 51 -7.30 6.09 -2.59
C LEU A 51 -6.41 5.03 -1.94
N GLN A 52 -6.32 5.09 -0.62
CA GLN A 52 -5.45 4.24 0.18
C GLN A 52 -6.27 3.57 1.26
N ILE A 53 -6.36 2.25 1.15
CA ILE A 53 -7.13 1.44 2.09
C ILE A 53 -6.17 0.72 3.02
N PHE A 54 -6.26 1.06 4.30
CA PHE A 54 -5.61 0.37 5.39
C PHE A 54 -6.35 -0.90 5.75
N CYS A 55 -6.17 -1.93 4.93
CA CYS A 55 -6.85 -3.19 5.16
C CYS A 55 -6.11 -4.00 6.24
N ARG A 56 -6.59 -3.94 7.48
CA ARG A 56 -6.07 -4.75 8.61
C ARG A 56 -6.00 -6.25 8.27
N TRP A 57 -7.00 -6.77 7.57
CA TRP A 57 -7.09 -8.18 7.18
C TRP A 57 -6.06 -8.62 6.14
N TYR A 58 -5.62 -7.73 5.24
CA TYR A 58 -4.58 -8.07 4.27
C TYR A 58 -3.20 -8.06 4.95
N GLY A 59 -2.97 -7.09 5.84
CA GLY A 59 -1.82 -7.11 6.74
C GLY A 59 -1.76 -8.41 7.57
N PHE A 60 -2.91 -8.83 8.11
CA PHE A 60 -3.05 -10.09 8.84
C PHE A 60 -2.70 -11.32 7.98
N SER A 61 -3.30 -11.46 6.78
CA SER A 61 -3.03 -12.59 5.87
C SER A 61 -1.57 -12.75 5.50
N PHE A 62 -0.86 -11.63 5.40
CA PHE A 62 0.53 -11.60 5.02
C PHE A 62 1.49 -11.77 6.20
N SER A 63 1.12 -11.27 7.38
CA SER A 63 1.89 -11.44 8.62
C SER A 63 1.76 -12.84 9.20
N TYR A 64 0.66 -13.55 8.95
CA TYR A 64 0.40 -14.89 9.48
C TYR A 64 0.13 -15.89 8.34
N PRO A 65 1.18 -16.44 7.70
CA PRO A 65 1.03 -17.42 6.62
C PRO A 65 0.18 -18.62 7.07
N GLY A 66 -0.85 -18.96 6.29
CA GLY A 66 -1.78 -20.05 6.61
C GLY A 66 -3.06 -19.64 7.35
N CYS A 67 -3.22 -18.35 7.70
CA CYS A 67 -4.51 -17.85 8.13
C CYS A 67 -5.46 -17.65 6.92
N GLY A 68 -6.74 -17.94 7.13
CA GLY A 68 -7.80 -17.79 6.14
C GLY A 68 -9.00 -17.07 6.75
N LEU A 69 -9.89 -16.59 5.89
CA LEU A 69 -11.19 -16.10 6.35
C LEU A 69 -12.02 -17.31 6.80
N TYR A 70 -12.74 -17.16 7.90
CA TYR A 70 -13.74 -18.15 8.29
C TYR A 70 -14.86 -18.11 7.24
N PRO A 71 -15.19 -19.22 6.57
CA PRO A 71 -16.30 -19.25 5.62
C PRO A 71 -17.64 -19.14 6.37
N ASP A 72 -18.61 -18.44 5.78
CA ASP A 72 -20.01 -18.50 6.19
C ASP A 72 -20.61 -19.90 5.89
#